data_AF-A0AAD3RUK2-F1
#
_entry.id   AF-A0AAD3RUK2-F1
#
_cell.length_a   1.000
_cell.length_b   1.000
_cell.length_c   1.000
_cell.angle_alpha   90.00
_cell.angle_beta   90.00
_cell.angle_gamma   90.00
#
_symmetry.space_group_name_H-M   'P 1'
#
loop_
_entity.id
_entity.type
_entity.pdbx_description
1 polymer ?
#
loop_
_entity_poly.entity_id
_entity_poly.type
_entity_poly.pdbx_seq_one_letter_code
_entity_poly.pdbx_strand_id
1 'polypeptide(L)'
;MHMNQFIATDGAENRAEGEQLFSVRLIDRRTGEVPSVNGIPLSILTHSPRSTVADFMRGRNRQLWRAEVEPVNSPSGGARHGATP
;
A
#
# COMPACT_ATOMS: atom_id res chain seq x y z
N MET A 1 34.72 -24.85 -11.44
CA MET A 1 34.55 -24.09 -10.17
C MET A 1 35.06 -22.68 -10.40
N HIS A 2 34.45 -21.68 -9.74
CA HIS A 2 34.45 -20.22 -10.04
C HIS A 2 33.54 -19.86 -11.23
N MET A 3 32.25 -19.55 -11.08
CA MET A 3 31.59 -18.41 -10.40
C MET A 3 32.12 -17.05 -10.86
N ASN A 4 31.50 -16.51 -11.91
CA ASN A 4 31.54 -15.08 -12.18
C ASN A 4 30.19 -14.47 -11.83
N GLN A 5 30.29 -13.54 -10.90
CA GLN A 5 29.25 -12.94 -10.10
C GLN A 5 28.30 -12.05 -10.93
N PHE A 6 27.08 -11.94 -10.41
CA PHE A 6 25.93 -11.17 -10.87
C PHE A 6 26.31 -9.78 -11.43
N ILE A 7 25.82 -9.50 -12.64
CA ILE A 7 25.70 -8.14 -13.16
C ILE A 7 24.69 -7.42 -12.25
N ALA A 8 25.20 -6.56 -11.37
CA ALA A 8 24.41 -5.50 -10.79
C ALA A 8 24.21 -4.43 -11.86
N THR A 9 23.09 -4.46 -12.59
CA THR A 9 22.54 -3.29 -13.29
C THR A 9 21.06 -3.54 -13.61
N ASP A 10 20.21 -3.31 -12.63
CA ASP A 10 18.82 -2.91 -12.86
C ASP A 10 18.52 -1.66 -12.02
N GLY A 11 19.43 -0.68 -12.06
CA GLY A 11 19.17 0.69 -11.61
C GLY A 11 18.27 1.44 -12.59
N ALA A 12 17.15 0.82 -13.00
CA ALA A 12 16.27 1.30 -14.05
C ALA A 12 14.79 1.38 -13.64
N GLU A 13 14.46 1.38 -12.34
CA GLU A 13 13.09 1.64 -11.87
C GLU A 13 12.96 2.87 -10.96
N ASN A 14 14.07 3.52 -10.60
CA ASN A 14 14.06 4.61 -9.62
C ASN A 14 13.95 6.02 -10.26
N ARG A 15 13.01 6.23 -11.19
CA ARG A 15 12.76 7.59 -11.74
C ARG A 15 11.29 8.02 -11.79
N ALA A 16 10.42 7.29 -11.08
CA ALA A 16 9.07 7.73 -10.69
C ALA A 16 8.74 7.41 -9.20
N GLU A 17 9.71 6.90 -8.43
CA GLU A 17 9.48 6.33 -7.09
C GLU A 17 9.59 7.34 -5.93
N GLY A 18 9.91 8.61 -6.23
CA GLY A 18 9.93 9.70 -5.23
C GLY A 18 8.58 10.40 -5.02
N GLU A 19 7.58 10.14 -5.87
CA GLU A 19 6.31 10.89 -5.92
C GLU A 19 5.07 10.00 -5.80
N GLN A 20 5.21 8.68 -5.67
CA GLN A 20 4.04 7.83 -5.46
C GLN A 20 3.56 7.98 -4.01
N LEU A 21 2.44 8.68 -3.83
CA LEU A 21 1.75 8.78 -2.56
C LEU A 21 0.84 7.58 -2.37
N PHE A 22 0.80 7.03 -1.16
CA PHE A 22 -0.06 5.93 -0.76
C PHE A 22 -0.94 6.33 0.41
N SER A 23 -2.19 5.88 0.39
CA SER A 23 -3.10 5.90 1.52
C SER A 23 -3.00 4.56 2.23
N VAL A 24 -2.66 4.60 3.52
CA VAL A 24 -2.65 3.44 4.40
C VAL A 24 -3.83 3.55 5.35
N ARG A 25 -4.73 2.57 5.30
CA ARG A 25 -5.94 2.51 6.13
C ARG A 25 -5.87 1.35 7.09
N LEU A 26 -6.33 1.56 8.31
CA LEU A 26 -6.54 0.46 9.26
C LEU A 26 -7.95 -0.09 9.05
N ILE A 27 -8.11 -1.41 9.05
CA ILE A 27 -9.39 -2.08 8.88
C ILE A 27 -9.62 -2.97 10.09
N ASP A 28 -10.77 -2.78 10.75
CA ASP A 28 -11.26 -3.74 11.74
C ASP A 28 -11.82 -4.96 10.99
N ARG A 29 -11.24 -6.14 11.20
CA ARG A 29 -11.66 -7.37 10.48
C ARG A 29 -12.98 -7.94 10.98
N ARG A 30 -13.47 -7.49 12.14
CA ARG A 30 -14.74 -7.95 12.71
C ARG A 30 -15.92 -7.23 12.04
N THR A 31 -15.75 -5.94 11.75
CA THR A 31 -16.78 -5.12 11.08
C THR A 31 -16.53 -4.93 9.59
N GLY A 32 -15.27 -5.06 9.15
CA GLY A 32 -14.84 -4.76 7.78
C GLY A 32 -14.64 -3.26 7.51
N GLU A 33 -14.75 -2.41 8.53
CA GLU A 33 -14.74 -0.96 8.39
C GLU A 33 -13.39 -0.32 8.77
N VAL A 34 -13.17 0.90 8.28
CA VAL A 34 -12.07 1.76 8.74
C VAL A 34 -12.52 2.42 10.04
N PRO A 35 -11.82 2.20 11.18
CA PRO A 35 -12.20 2.84 12.43
C PRO A 35 -12.04 4.35 12.29
N SER A 36 -12.99 5.08 12.85
CA SER A 36 -12.97 6.54 12.87
C SER A 36 -12.73 7.06 14.28
N VAL A 37 -11.92 8.11 14.39
CA VAL A 37 -11.71 8.85 15.65
C VAL A 37 -12.40 10.20 15.51
N ASN A 38 -13.38 10.49 16.38
CA ASN A 38 -14.22 11.69 16.29
C ASN A 38 -14.86 11.89 14.90
N GLY A 39 -15.29 10.80 14.26
CA GLY A 39 -15.88 10.82 12.92
C GLY A 39 -14.88 10.93 11.77
N ILE A 40 -13.57 10.97 12.03
CA ILE A 40 -12.52 11.02 11.00
C ILE A 40 -11.93 9.62 10.81
N PRO A 41 -11.97 9.03 9.59
CA PRO A 41 -11.42 7.70 9.33
C PRO A 41 -9.90 7.67 9.51
N LEU A 42 -9.41 6.63 10.17
CA LEU A 42 -7.99 6.49 10.48
C LEU A 42 -7.19 6.03 9.26
N SER A 43 -6.79 7.01 8.43
CA SER A 43 -5.98 6.82 7.22
C SER A 43 -4.78 7.76 7.21
N ILE A 44 -3.62 7.29 6.73
CA ILE A 44 -2.39 8.08 6.64
C ILE A 44 -1.91 8.11 5.19
N LEU A 45 -1.59 9.30 4.70
CA LEU A 45 -0.88 9.50 3.43
C LEU A 45 0.62 9.41 3.66
N THR A 46 1.32 8.62 2.85
CA THR A 46 2.75 8.34 3.03
C THR A 46 3.42 7.97 1.70
N HIS A 47 4.68 8.33 1.55
CA HIS A 47 5.54 7.80 0.49
C HIS A 47 6.23 6.48 0.90
N SER A 48 6.12 6.11 2.18
CA SER A 48 6.77 4.94 2.77
C SER A 48 5.72 3.95 3.34
N PRO A 49 4.85 3.37 2.49
CA PRO A 49 3.70 2.59 2.94
C PRO A 49 4.09 1.39 3.82
N ARG A 50 5.21 0.73 3.52
CA ARG A 50 5.68 -0.43 4.29
C ARG A 50 6.01 -0.07 5.74
N SER A 51 6.68 1.07 5.97
CA SER A 51 7.00 1.53 7.33
C SER A 51 5.74 1.97 8.07
N THR A 52 4.84 2.69 7.39
CA THR A 52 3.57 3.12 7.97
C THR A 52 2.69 1.93 8.36
N VAL A 53 2.62 0.87 7.53
CA VAL A 53 1.93 -0.37 7.88
C VAL A 53 2.52 -1.02 9.13
N ALA A 54 3.85 -1.06 9.25
CA ALA A 54 4.50 -1.63 10.43
C ALA A 54 4.11 -0.88 11.72
N ASP A 55 4.10 0.45 11.69
CA ASP A 55 3.64 1.27 12.83
C ASP A 55 2.13 1.15 13.07
N PHE A 56 1.31 1.09 12.02
CA PHE A 56 -0.13 0.82 12.14
C PHE A 56 -0.43 -0.57 12.72
N MET A 57 0.45 -1.55 12.56
CA MET A 57 0.22 -2.89 13.09
C MET A 57 0.96 -3.16 14.40
N ARG A 58 1.88 -2.28 14.81
CA ARG A 58 2.65 -2.42 16.06
C ARG A 58 1.70 -2.48 17.26
N GLY A 59 1.83 -3.56 18.05
CA GLY A 59 0.99 -3.79 19.24
C GLY A 59 -0.46 -4.18 18.94
N ARG A 60 -0.87 -4.31 17.67
CA ARG A 60 -2.24 -4.70 17.29
C ARG A 60 -2.32 -6.20 16.97
N ASN A 61 -3.43 -6.83 17.37
CA ASN A 61 -3.71 -8.23 17.02
C ASN A 61 -4.07 -8.36 15.53
N ARG A 62 -3.27 -9.11 14.77
CA ARG A 62 -3.43 -9.33 13.32
C ARG A 62 -4.68 -10.14 12.94
N GLN A 63 -5.31 -10.83 13.90
CA GLN A 63 -6.61 -11.47 13.69
C GLN A 63 -7.75 -10.45 13.67
N LEU A 64 -7.59 -9.34 14.39
CA LEU A 64 -8.62 -8.31 14.54
C LEU A 64 -8.38 -7.12 13.62
N TRP A 65 -7.13 -6.84 13.26
CA TRP A 65 -6.74 -5.66 12.51
C TRP A 65 -5.98 -6.04 11.25
N ARG A 66 -6.21 -5.27 10.19
CA ARG A 66 -5.48 -5.33 8.91
C ARG A 66 -5.13 -3.92 8.48
N ALA A 67 -3.96 -3.75 7.87
CA ALA A 67 -3.64 -2.52 7.16
C ALA A 67 -3.82 -2.76 5.65
N GLU A 68 -4.48 -1.82 4.98
CA GLU A 68 -4.61 -1.80 3.52
C GLU A 68 -3.86 -0.60 2.96
N VAL A 69 -3.21 -0.80 1.83
CA VAL A 69 -2.39 0.20 1.16
C VAL A 69 -2.97 0.41 -0.23
N GLU A 70 -3.31 1.65 -0.55
CA GLU A 70 -3.79 2.04 -1.88
C GLU A 70 -2.97 3.22 -2.41
N PRO A 71 -2.47 3.18 -3.65
CA PRO A 71 -1.83 4.33 -4.28
C PRO A 71 -2.86 5.45 -4.55
N VAL A 72 -2.47 6.69 -4.28
CA VAL A 72 -3.37 7.87 -4.29
C VAL A 72 -3.53 8.48 -5.68
N ASN A 73 -2.69 8.09 -6.64
CA ASN A 73 -2.68 8.59 -8.01
C ASN A 73 -2.51 7.49 -9.05
N SER A 74 -2.74 6.22 -8.71
CA SER A 74 -2.90 5.25 -9.78
C SER A 74 -4.15 5.67 -10.54
N PRO A 75 -4.08 5.99 -11.85
CA PRO A 75 -5.27 5.96 -12.66
C PRO A 75 -5.79 4.55 -12.47
N SER A 76 -6.82 4.42 -11.66
CA SER A 76 -7.56 3.19 -11.50
C SER A 76 -7.87 2.79 -12.92
N GLY A 77 -7.22 1.71 -13.39
CA GLY A 77 -7.46 1.13 -14.69
C GLY A 77 -8.96 1.06 -14.80
N GLY A 78 -9.51 1.94 -15.65
CA GLY A 78 -10.92 2.22 -15.72
C GLY A 78 -11.61 0.87 -15.77
N ALA A 79 -12.67 0.74 -14.97
CA ALA A 79 -13.59 -0.38 -15.05
C ALA A 79 -13.66 -0.82 -16.51
N ARG A 80 -13.13 -2.01 -16.76
CA ARG A 80 -13.25 -2.81 -17.97
C ARG A 80 -14.68 -2.70 -18.48
N HIS A 81 -14.96 -1.63 -19.23
CA HIS A 81 -16.09 -1.51 -20.12
C HIS A 81 -15.76 -2.45 -21.27
N GLY A 82 -15.95 -3.75 -21.02
CA GLY A 82 -16.23 -4.71 -22.07
C GLY A 82 -17.57 -4.31 -22.67
N ALA A 83 -17.53 -3.31 -23.54
CA ALA A 83 -18.55 -3.11 -24.55
C ALA A 83 -18.42 -4.27 -25.54
N THR A 84 -19.46 -5.11 -25.52
CA THR A 84 -20.04 -5.85 -26.66
C THR A 84 -19.16 -6.87 -27.41
N PRO A 85 -19.77 -7.84 -28.10
CA PRO A 85 -20.57 -7.64 -29.31
C PRO A 85 -22.09 -7.59 -29.08
#